data_AF-A0A239WQ66-F1
#
_entry.id   AF-A0A239WQ66-F1
#
_cell.length_a   1.000
_cell.length_b   1.000
_cell.length_c   1.000
_cell.angle_alpha   90.00
_cell.angle_beta   90.00
_cell.angle_gamma   90.00
#
_symmetry.space_group_name_H-M   'P 1'
#
loop_
_entity.id
_entity.type
_entity.pdbx_description
1 polymer ?
#
loop_
_entity_poly.entity_id
_entity_poly.type
_entity_poly.pdbx_seq_one_letter_code
_entity_poly.pdbx_strand_id
1 'polypeptide(L)' 'MFNKSNKSDNRFEHISINSNAKILVDQETGVEYYKEGIAMTVLYDTDGKPKINKNWRDSH' A
#
# COMPACT_ATOMS: atom_id res chain seq x y z
N MET A 1 31.40 9.14 8.51
CA MET A 1 30.75 8.91 7.20
C MET A 1 29.44 8.19 7.45
N PHE A 2 28.30 8.87 7.34
CA PHE A 2 27.00 8.21 7.43
C PHE A 2 26.70 7.58 6.09
N ASN A 3 26.83 6.25 5.98
CA ASN A 3 26.23 5.52 4.87
C ASN A 3 24.72 5.69 4.99
N LYS A 4 24.17 6.67 4.27
CA LYS A 4 22.74 6.79 4.03
C LYS A 4 22.37 5.58 3.18
N SER A 5 22.00 4.48 3.85
CA SER A 5 21.40 3.34 3.20
C SER A 5 20.19 3.87 2.46
N ASN A 6 20.27 3.96 1.13
CA ASN A 6 19.11 4.05 0.26
C ASN A 6 18.35 2.72 0.38
N LYS A 7 17.80 2.42 1.56
CA LYS A 7 16.66 1.50 1.66
C LYS A 7 15.58 2.21 0.85
N SER A 8 15.42 1.82 -0.41
CA SER A 8 14.15 2.03 -1.10
C SER A 8 13.08 1.60 -0.10
N ASP A 9 12.22 2.53 0.27
CA ASP A 9 11.19 2.35 1.29
C ASP A 9 10.21 1.28 0.78
N ASN A 10 10.58 0.01 0.93
CA ASN A 10 9.90 -1.17 0.38
C ASN A 10 8.65 -1.51 1.19
N ARG A 11 8.11 -0.52 1.91
CA ARG A 11 6.95 -0.63 2.79
C ARG A 11 5.69 -0.92 2.01
N PHE A 12 5.57 -0.45 0.77
CA PHE A 12 4.37 -0.63 -0.03
C PHE A 12 4.63 -1.54 -1.23
N GLU A 13 3.75 -2.53 -1.40
CA GLU A 13 3.56 -3.19 -2.69
C GLU A 13 2.62 -2.35 -3.56
N HIS A 14 2.90 -2.29 -4.87
CA HIS A 14 2.20 -1.42 -5.81
C HIS A 14 1.41 -2.25 -6.82
N ILE A 15 0.08 -2.09 -6.81
CA ILE A 15 -0.82 -2.73 -7.78
C ILE A 15 -1.35 -1.63 -8.71
N SER A 16 -0.81 -1.57 -9.94
CA SER A 16 -1.20 -0.55 -10.93
C SER A 16 -2.65 -0.74 -11.39
N ILE A 17 -3.44 0.34 -11.36
CA ILE A 17 -4.79 0.37 -11.94
C ILE A 17 -4.71 0.98 -13.36
N ASN A 18 -4.06 2.14 -13.47
CA ASN A 18 -3.79 2.83 -14.73
C ASN A 18 -2.53 3.72 -14.60
N SER A 19 -2.26 4.60 -15.57
CA SER A 19 -1.07 5.45 -15.60
C SER A 19 -0.98 6.47 -14.44
N ASN A 20 -2.12 6.85 -13.84
CA ASN A 20 -2.18 7.87 -12.78
C ASN A 20 -2.59 7.30 -11.42
N ALA A 21 -3.19 6.11 -11.38
CA ALA A 21 -3.77 5.49 -10.20
C ALA A 21 -3.19 4.10 -9.89
N LYS A 22 -2.97 3.82 -8.60
CA LYS A 22 -2.51 2.53 -8.10
C LYS A 22 -3.11 2.23 -6.72
N ILE A 23 -3.18 0.96 -6.37
CA ILE A 23 -3.35 0.52 -4.99
C ILE A 23 -1.96 0.34 -4.38
N LEU A 24 -1.78 0.87 -3.17
CA LEU A 24 -0.64 0.57 -2.33
C LEU A 24 -1.09 -0.40 -1.24
N VAL A 25 -0.33 -1.47 -1.02
CA VAL A 25 -0.54 -2.41 0.09
C VAL A 25 0.60 -2.25 1.07
N ASP A 26 0.30 -1.78 2.29
CA ASP A 26 1.30 -1.70 3.35
C ASP A 26 1.72 -3.12 3.75
N GLN A 27 2.99 -3.45 3.54
CA GLN A 27 3.54 -4.78 3.81
C GLN A 27 3.64 -5.11 5.30
N GLU A 28 3.53 -4.13 6.20
CA GLU A 28 3.49 -4.35 7.66
C GLU A 28 2.08 -4.72 8.16
N THR A 29 1.03 -4.21 7.51
CA THR A 29 -0.35 -4.31 8.02
C THR A 29 -1.36 -4.92 7.05
N GLY A 30 -1.01 -5.05 5.77
CA GLY A 30 -1.88 -5.47 4.69
C GLY A 30 -2.91 -4.42 4.26
N VAL A 31 -2.93 -3.23 4.85
CA VAL A 31 -3.93 -2.19 4.55
C VAL A 31 -3.77 -1.69 3.12
N GLU A 32 -4.89 -1.61 2.39
CA GLU A 32 -4.96 -1.06 1.04
C GLU A 32 -5.22 0.46 1.06
N TYR A 33 -4.45 1.18 0.24
CA TYR A 33 -4.63 2.60 -0.02
C TYR A 33 -4.84 2.81 -1.51
N TYR A 34 -5.81 3.65 -1.88
CA TYR A 34 -5.90 4.17 -3.24
C TYR A 34 -5.03 5.42 -3.36
N LYS A 35 -4.14 5.42 -4.36
CA LYS A 35 -3.26 6.55 -4.66
C LYS A 35 -3.49 7.02 -6.09
N GLU A 36 -3.75 8.31 -6.24
CA GLU A 36 -3.87 8.99 -7.52
C GLU A 36 -3.09 10.30 -7.50
N GLY A 37 -2.10 10.43 -8.38
CA GLY A 37 -1.16 11.56 -8.33
C GLY A 37 -0.53 11.73 -6.94
N ILE A 38 -0.73 12.90 -6.32
CA ILE A 38 -0.26 13.19 -4.95
C ILE A 38 -1.24 12.76 -3.84
N ALA A 39 -2.50 12.48 -4.19
CA ALA A 39 -3.53 12.12 -3.22
C ALA A 39 -3.42 10.63 -2.84
N MET A 40 -3.71 10.32 -1.58
CA MET A 40 -3.75 8.96 -1.05
C MET A 40 -4.86 8.86 -0.02
N THR A 41 -5.67 7.81 -0.11
CA THR A 41 -6.77 7.54 0.83
C THR A 41 -6.77 6.08 1.23
N VAL A 42 -7.16 5.80 2.47
CA VAL A 42 -7.36 4.43 2.97
C VAL A 42 -8.62 3.87 2.32
N LEU A 43 -8.57 2.62 1.86
CA LEU A 43 -9.76 1.89 1.45
C LEU A 43 -10.39 1.22 2.65
N TYR A 44 -11.71 1.22 2.71
CA TYR A 44 -12.49 0.60 3.77
C TYR A 44 -13.33 -0.56 3.23
N ASP A 45 -13.58 -1.56 4.06
CA ASP A 45 -14.55 -2.61 3.79
C ASP A 45 -15.99 -2.15 4.05
N THR A 46 -16.95 -3.07 3.91
CA THR A 46 -18.38 -2.80 4.13
C THR A 46 -18.73 -2.52 5.59
N ASP A 47 -17.85 -2.89 6.53
CA ASP A 47 -18.03 -2.68 7.97
C ASP A 47 -17.35 -1.37 8.44
N GLY A 48 -16.76 -0.60 7.51
CA GLY A 48 -16.06 0.64 7.81
C GLY A 48 -14.66 0.43 8.42
N LYS A 49 -14.09 -0.77 8.31
CA LYS A 49 -12.72 -1.06 8.76
C LYS A 49 -11.75 -0.93 7.59
N PRO A 50 -10.46 -0.61 7.84
CA PRO A 50 -9.47 -0.61 6.77
C PRO A 50 -9.47 -1.92 6.00
N LYS A 51 -9.55 -1.83 4.68
CA LYS A 51 -9.57 -2.98 3.79
C LYS A 51 -8.19 -3.63 3.79
N ILE A 52 -8.15 -4.90 4.15
CA ILE A 52 -6.93 -5.72 4.14
C ILE A 52 -6.84 -6.46 2.80
N ASN A 53 -5.67 -6.38 2.16
CA ASN A 53 -5.38 -7.10 0.94
C ASN A 53 -5.39 -8.62 1.17
N LYS A 54 -6.08 -9.36 0.30
CA LYS A 54 -6.22 -10.82 0.44
C LYS A 54 -4.89 -11.56 0.26
N ASN A 55 -4.06 -11.17 -0.70
CA ASN A 55 -2.80 -11.85 -0.97
C ASN A 55 -1.81 -11.67 0.19
N TRP A 56 -1.76 -10.47 0.76
CA TRP A 56 -0.97 -10.22 1.97
C TRP A 56 -1.48 -11.06 3.14
N ARG A 57 -2.80 -11.06 3.38
CA ARG A 57 -3.41 -11.81 4.48
C ARG A 57 -3.20 -13.32 4.34
N ASP A 58 -3.29 -13.85 3.13
CA ASP A 58 -3.18 -15.29 2.90
C ASP A 58 -1.71 -15.76 2.87
N SER A 59 -0.74 -14.85 2.91
CA SER A 59 0.70 -15.14 2.99
C SER A 59 1.32 -14.95 4.38
N HIS A 60 0.53 -14.54 5.39
CA HIS A 60 0.94 -14.28 6.78
C HIS A 60 0.00 -14.98 7.78
#